data_AF-A0A1D6LQN4-F1
#
_entry.id   AF-A0A1D6LQN4-F1
#
_cell.length_a   1.000
_cell.length_b   1.000
_cell.length_c   1.000
_cell.angle_alpha   90.00
_cell.angle_beta   90.00
_cell.angle_gamma   90.00
#
_symmetry.space_group_name_H-M   'P 1'
#
loop_
_entity.id
_entity.type
_entity.pdbx_description
1 polymer ?
#
loop_
_entity_poly.entity_id
_entity_poly.type
_entity_poly.pdbx_seq_one_letter_code
_entity_poly.pdbx_strand_id
1 'polypeptide(L)'
;MPQLTERTKLPNIVDPVIRDTMDPKHLYQVAAVAVLCVQPEPSYRPLITDVLHSLVPLVPVELGGTLRVAEPPSPNLKHSAC
;
A
#
# COMPACT_ATOMS: atom_id res chain seq x y z
N MET A 1 -9.56 -19.06 -3.77
CA MET A 1 -9.29 -17.73 -3.21
C MET A 1 -8.60 -16.89 -4.29
N PRO A 2 -8.97 -15.62 -4.50
CA PRO A 2 -8.21 -14.72 -5.35
C PRO A 2 -6.72 -14.72 -4.94
N GLN A 3 -5.79 -14.50 -5.87
CA GLN A 3 -4.33 -14.60 -5.63
C GLN A 3 -3.79 -13.57 -4.61
N LEU A 4 -4.67 -12.83 -3.94
CA LEU A 4 -4.41 -11.82 -2.90
C LEU A 4 -3.67 -12.38 -1.67
N THR A 5 -3.79 -13.68 -1.39
CA THR A 5 -3.10 -14.32 -0.26
C THR A 5 -1.66 -14.72 -0.60
N GLU A 6 -1.30 -14.75 -1.88
CA GLU A 6 0.03 -15.19 -2.33
C GLU A 6 0.93 -14.00 -2.64
N ARG A 7 1.88 -13.72 -1.73
CA ARG A 7 2.82 -12.58 -1.87
C ARG A 7 3.60 -12.58 -3.18
N THR A 8 3.98 -13.75 -3.68
CA THR A 8 4.73 -13.89 -4.94
C THR A 8 3.89 -13.60 -6.19
N LYS A 9 2.57 -13.77 -6.11
CA LYS A 9 1.64 -13.55 -7.22
C LYS A 9 0.97 -12.19 -7.18
N LEU A 10 0.96 -11.55 -6.00
CA LEU A 10 0.32 -10.25 -5.79
C LEU A 10 0.81 -9.17 -6.77
N PRO A 11 2.12 -8.99 -7.05
CA PRO A 11 2.57 -8.00 -8.03
C PRO A 11 2.05 -8.23 -9.46
N ASN A 12 1.72 -9.48 -9.81
CA ASN A 12 1.25 -9.82 -11.16
C ASN A 12 -0.21 -9.44 -11.40
N ILE A 13 -1.00 -9.27 -10.33
CA ILE A 13 -2.42 -8.91 -10.41
C ILE A 13 -2.68 -7.42 -10.18
N VAL A 14 -1.66 -6.67 -9.79
CA VAL A 14 -1.71 -5.21 -9.68
C VAL A 14 -1.75 -4.59 -11.08
N ASP A 15 -2.49 -3.48 -11.19
CA ASP A 15 -2.57 -2.67 -12.40
C ASP A 15 -1.15 -2.37 -12.94
N PRO A 16 -0.85 -2.68 -14.22
CA PRO A 16 0.47 -2.46 -14.81
C PRO A 16 1.00 -1.04 -14.65
N VAL A 17 0.14 -0.02 -14.60
CA VAL A 17 0.54 1.40 -14.50
C VAL A 17 1.17 1.71 -13.14
N ILE A 18 0.77 1.02 -12.07
CA ILE A 18 1.21 1.31 -10.69
C ILE A 18 2.08 0.20 -10.08
N ARG A 19 2.34 -0.88 -10.83
CA ARG A 19 3.02 -2.09 -10.35
C ARG A 19 4.37 -1.81 -9.68
N ASP A 20 5.16 -0.93 -10.27
CA ASP A 20 6.52 -0.62 -9.83
C ASP A 20 6.62 0.74 -9.13
N THR A 21 5.49 1.40 -8.88
CA THR A 21 5.45 2.75 -8.27
C THR A 21 5.21 2.72 -6.76
N MET A 22 4.90 1.56 -6.19
CA MET A 22 4.57 1.42 -4.76
C MET A 22 5.57 0.50 -4.04
N ASP A 23 5.85 0.80 -2.77
CA ASP A 23 6.61 -0.12 -1.92
C ASP A 23 5.81 -1.43 -1.75
N PRO A 24 6.43 -2.60 -2.02
CA PRO A 24 5.80 -3.90 -1.80
C PRO A 24 5.18 -4.08 -0.41
N LYS A 25 5.74 -3.42 0.63
CA LYS A 25 5.17 -3.44 1.99
C LYS A 25 3.77 -2.85 2.04
N HIS A 26 3.57 -1.67 1.44
CA HIS A 26 2.25 -1.04 1.37
C HIS A 26 1.30 -1.87 0.53
N LEU A 27 1.78 -2.46 -0.56
CA LEU A 27 1.00 -3.38 -1.39
C LEU A 27 0.47 -4.57 -0.58
N TYR A 28 1.33 -5.21 0.22
CA TYR A 28 0.91 -6.34 1.08
C TYR A 28 -0.10 -5.93 2.16
N GLN A 29 0.02 -4.71 2.70
CA GLN A 29 -0.92 -4.21 3.70
C GLN A 29 -2.31 -3.98 3.09
N VAL A 30 -2.39 -3.34 1.91
CA VAL A 30 -3.66 -3.16 1.19
C VAL A 30 -4.27 -4.51 0.83
N ALA A 31 -3.44 -5.47 0.38
CA ALA A 31 -3.92 -6.81 0.06
C ALA A 31 -4.49 -7.55 1.29
N ALA A 32 -3.90 -7.39 2.47
CA ALA A 32 -4.45 -7.99 3.70
C ALA A 32 -5.85 -7.45 4.01
N VAL A 33 -6.07 -6.14 3.87
CA VAL A 33 -7.40 -5.53 4.02
C VAL A 33 -8.37 -6.07 2.97
N ALA A 34 -7.94 -6.15 1.71
CA ALA A 34 -8.76 -6.68 0.62
C ALA A 34 -9.17 -8.15 0.85
N VAL A 35 -8.26 -8.98 1.38
CA VAL A 35 -8.55 -10.38 1.75
C VAL A 35 -9.66 -10.46 2.79
N LEU A 36 -9.68 -9.57 3.79
CA LEU A 36 -10.73 -9.52 4.80
C LEU A 36 -12.08 -9.09 4.19
N CYS A 37 -12.09 -8.12 3.28
CA CYS A 37 -13.31 -7.64 2.63
C CYS A 37 -14.01 -8.70 1.76
N VAL A 38 -13.25 -9.63 1.16
CA VAL A 38 -13.79 -10.67 0.26
C VAL A 38 -13.94 -12.03 0.93
N GLN A 39 -13.90 -12.10 2.26
CA GLN A 39 -14.07 -13.37 2.98
C GLN A 39 -15.40 -14.03 2.62
N PRO A 40 -15.42 -15.37 2.41
CA PRO A 40 -16.65 -16.09 2.11
C PRO A 40 -17.65 -15.97 3.25
N GLU A 41 -17.15 -16.03 4.48
CA GLU A 41 -17.92 -15.87 5.70
C GLU A 41 -18.11 -14.37 6.04
N PRO A 42 -19.35 -13.85 6.10
CA PRO A 42 -19.62 -12.43 6.30
C PRO A 42 -19.11 -11.89 7.64
N SER A 43 -19.05 -12.71 8.68
CA SER A 43 -18.60 -12.29 10.01
C SER A 43 -17.12 -11.91 10.09
N TYR A 44 -16.31 -12.32 9.11
CA TYR A 44 -14.90 -11.88 9.00
C TYR A 44 -14.73 -10.61 8.18
N ARG A 45 -15.78 -10.11 7.52
CA ARG A 45 -15.70 -8.88 6.76
C ARG A 45 -15.71 -7.69 7.71
N PRO A 46 -14.76 -6.76 7.59
CA PRO A 46 -14.67 -5.61 8.47
C PRO A 46 -15.81 -4.61 8.20
N LEU A 47 -16.10 -3.77 9.18
CA LEU A 47 -16.93 -2.59 8.94
C LEU A 47 -16.18 -1.63 8.02
N ILE A 48 -16.92 -0.84 7.23
CA ILE A 48 -16.29 0.13 6.32
C ILE A 48 -15.42 1.15 7.06
N THR A 49 -15.79 1.48 8.31
CA THR A 49 -14.99 2.33 9.21
C THR A 49 -13.62 1.72 9.52
N ASP A 50 -13.55 0.41 9.73
CA ASP A 50 -12.29 -0.29 10.02
C ASP A 50 -11.41 -0.39 8.76
N VAL A 51 -12.04 -0.55 7.59
CA VAL A 51 -11.36 -0.47 6.30
C VAL A 51 -10.75 0.91 6.11
N LEU A 52 -11.51 1.97 6.37
CA LEU A 52 -11.03 3.35 6.28
C LEU A 52 -9.82 3.57 7.19
N HIS A 53 -9.94 3.24 8.48
CA HIS A 53 -8.84 3.40 9.43
C HIS A 53 -7.60 2.58 9.07
N SER A 54 -7.78 1.43 8.42
CA SER A 54 -6.66 0.61 7.92
C SER A 54 -5.99 1.21 6.69
N LEU A 55 -6.73 1.93 5.83
CA LEU A 55 -6.21 2.51 4.58
C LEU A 55 -5.60 3.90 4.77
N VAL A 56 -6.13 4.73 5.67
CA VAL A 56 -5.60 6.09 5.95
C VAL A 56 -4.07 6.14 6.11
N PRO A 57 -3.41 5.25 6.88
CA PRO A 57 -1.95 5.26 7.01
C PRO A 57 -1.17 4.81 5.77
N LEU A 58 -1.85 4.26 4.76
CA LEU A 58 -1.26 3.77 3.52
C LEU A 58 -1.44 4.74 2.35
N VAL A 59 -2.24 5.79 2.53
CA VAL A 59 -2.53 6.79 1.49
C VAL A 59 -1.66 8.03 1.72
N PRO A 60 -1.03 8.58 0.67
CA PRO A 60 -0.26 9.82 0.77
C PRO A 60 -1.07 10.99 1.35
N VAL A 61 -0.39 11.92 2.03
CA VAL A 61 -1.03 13.10 2.64
C VAL A 61 -1.75 13.96 1.58
N GLU A 62 -1.19 14.05 0.38
CA GLU A 62 -1.72 14.78 -0.77
C GLU A 62 -3.07 14.22 -1.24
N LEU A 63 -3.33 12.95 -0.95
CA LEU A 63 -4.56 12.23 -1.27
C LEU A 63 -5.48 12.05 -0.06
N GLY A 64 -5.21 12.73 1.05
CA GLY A 64 -6.04 12.72 2.25
C GLY A 64 -5.73 11.61 3.26
N GLY A 65 -4.60 10.92 3.12
CA GLY A 65 -4.11 9.94 4.11
C GLY A 65 -3.04 10.51 5.04
N THR A 66 -2.27 9.63 5.66
CA THR A 66 -1.18 10.01 6.59
C THR A 66 0.18 9.43 6.21
N LEU A 67 0.29 8.72 5.08
CA LEU A 67 1.56 8.20 4.59
C LEU A 67 2.45 9.36 4.14
N ARG A 68 3.62 9.49 4.76
CA ARG A 68 4.68 10.40 4.31
C ARG A 68 5.63 9.62 3.41
N VAL A 69 5.58 9.88 2.11
CA VAL A 69 6.57 9.34 1.18
C VAL A 69 7.89 10.05 1.45
N ALA A 70 8.88 9.34 1.95
CA ALA A 70 10.22 9.90 2.09
C ALA A 70 10.75 10.23 0.70
N GLU A 71 11.11 11.49 0.47
CA GLU A 71 11.78 11.91 -0.76
C GLU A 71 13.07 11.08 -0.93
N PRO A 72 13.36 10.52 -2.12
CA PRO A 72 14.63 9.85 -2.34
C PRO A 72 15.78 10.83 -2.03
N PRO A 73 16.89 10.37 -1.42
CA PRO A 73 18.01 11.26 -1.12
C PRO A 73 18.49 11.89 -2.43
N SER A 74 18.36 13.21 -2.53
CA SER A 74 18.82 13.98 -3.69
C SER A 74 20.31 13.71 -3.93
N PRO A 75 20.72 13.20 -5.11
CA PRO A 75 22.12 13.05 -5.44
C PRO A 75 22.61 14.39 -5.98
N ASN A 76 23.02 15.31 -5.11
CA ASN A 76 24.06 16.33 -5.34
C ASN A 76 23.97 17.45 -4.29
N LEU A 77 24.85 17.37 -3.30
CA LEU A 77 25.58 18.54 -2.83
C LEU A 77 27.03 18.13 -2.57
N LYS A 78 27.76 17.85 -3.65
CA LYS A 78 29.19 18.17 -3.65
C LYS A 78 29.25 19.69 -3.78
N HIS A 79 29.80 20.40 -2.79
CA HIS A 79 30.74 21.51 -2.96
C HIS A 79 31.01 22.17 -1.60
N SER A 80 32.30 22.11 -1.22
CA SER A 80 33.06 23.13 -0.52
C SER A 80 32.70 23.44 0.94
N ALA A 81 33.48 22.88 1.86
CA ALA A 81 33.87 23.61 3.06
C ALA A 81 35.30 24.14 2.84
N CYS A 82 35.45 25.46 2.87
CA CYS A 82 36.73 26.14 3.14
C CYS A 82 37.16 25.89 4.59
#